data_AF-A0A382NID6-F1
#
_entry.id   AF-A0A382NID6-F1
#
_cell.length_a   1.000
_cell.length_b   1.000
_cell.length_c   1.000
_cell.angle_alpha   90.00
_cell.angle_beta   90.00
_cell.angle_gamma   90.00
#
_symmetry.space_group_name_H-M   'P 1'
#
loop_
_entity.id
_entity.type
_entity.pdbx_description
1 polymer ?
#
loop_
_entity_poly.entity_id
_entity_poly.type
_entity_poly.pdbx_seq_one_letter_code
_entity_poly.pdbx_strand_id
1 'polypeptide(L)'
;MAMNIASERHDIVEDRSCRFEHFVDRVIIADPGPGRRTGRSAGQTPGMSMTDEEIHRLLSECLPVRDPDAPSTVLGAGSDDLGVGRRYLEALVDGGWMVPTWPVAHGGRDADADLASRIGTALGDYEGADLYPYGVGLSLVGPVLLERGTPEQQTRWLRAIADGSEIWCQ
;
A
#
# COMPACT_ATOMS: atom_id res chain seq x y z
N MET A 1 12.06 -16.03 -44.60
CA MET A 1 12.69 -15.41 -43.41
C MET A 1 11.62 -14.58 -42.74
N ALA A 2 10.99 -15.13 -41.70
CA ALA A 2 10.01 -14.41 -40.88
C ALA A 2 10.39 -14.67 -39.43
N MET A 3 10.80 -13.61 -38.73
CA MET A 3 11.15 -13.63 -37.32
C MET A 3 9.86 -13.70 -36.50
N ASN A 4 9.77 -14.71 -35.65
CA ASN A 4 8.65 -14.93 -34.75
C ASN A 4 8.97 -14.20 -33.43
N ILE A 5 8.27 -13.09 -33.15
CA ILE A 5 8.28 -12.41 -31.85
C ILE A 5 6.90 -12.62 -31.25
N ALA A 6 6.73 -13.67 -30.45
CA ALA A 6 5.56 -13.87 -29.61
C ALA A 6 5.84 -15.01 -28.60
N SER A 7 6.53 -14.72 -27.50
CA SER A 7 6.47 -15.57 -26.30
C SER A 7 7.16 -14.85 -25.14
N GLU A 8 6.45 -13.97 -24.42
CA GLU A 8 6.95 -13.39 -23.14
C GLU A 8 5.85 -12.67 -22.33
N ARG A 9 4.59 -13.11 -22.38
CA ARG A 9 3.47 -12.44 -21.69
C ARG A 9 2.51 -13.36 -20.92
N HIS A 10 2.98 -14.49 -20.38
CA HIS A 10 2.07 -15.44 -19.71
C HIS A 10 2.47 -15.93 -18.31
N ASP A 11 3.60 -15.50 -17.72
CA ASP A 11 4.14 -16.20 -16.53
C ASP A 11 4.03 -15.48 -15.17
N ILE A 12 3.41 -14.30 -15.07
CA ILE A 12 3.42 -13.53 -13.81
C ILE A 12 2.21 -13.81 -12.91
N VAL A 13 1.06 -14.21 -13.47
CA VAL A 13 -0.21 -14.30 -12.73
C VAL A 13 -0.41 -15.68 -12.08
N GLU A 14 -0.01 -16.78 -12.73
CA GLU A 14 -0.23 -18.15 -12.22
C GLU A 14 0.66 -18.51 -11.01
N ASP A 15 1.92 -18.05 -10.94
CA ASP A 15 2.81 -18.33 -9.77
C ASP A 15 2.36 -17.63 -8.47
N ARG A 16 1.58 -16.54 -8.58
CA ARG A 16 1.16 -15.71 -7.44
C ARG A 16 -0.15 -16.20 -6.81
N SER A 17 -1.05 -16.77 -7.61
CA SER A 17 -2.32 -17.35 -7.11
C SER A 17 -2.08 -18.52 -6.15
N CYS A 18 -1.09 -19.39 -6.43
CA CYS A 18 -0.72 -20.50 -5.53
C CYS A 18 -0.15 -20.05 -4.17
N ARG A 19 0.34 -18.81 -4.03
CA ARG A 19 0.88 -18.29 -2.76
C ARG A 19 -0.20 -17.78 -1.82
N PHE A 20 -1.37 -17.41 -2.34
CA PHE A 20 -2.50 -16.94 -1.54
C PHE A 20 -3.10 -18.06 -0.68
N GLU A 21 -3.46 -19.19 -1.28
CA GLU A 21 -4.04 -20.34 -0.54
C GLU A 21 -3.05 -20.88 0.51
N HIS A 22 -1.76 -20.97 0.16
CA HIS A 22 -0.73 -21.42 1.10
C HIS A 22 -0.46 -20.41 2.23
N PHE A 23 -0.74 -19.11 2.01
CA PHE A 23 -0.62 -18.07 3.03
C PHE A 23 -1.82 -18.07 3.97
N VAL A 24 -3.05 -18.14 3.47
CA VAL A 24 -4.26 -18.20 4.32
C VAL A 24 -4.21 -19.44 5.23
N ASP A 25 -3.84 -20.61 4.68
CA ASP A 25 -3.77 -21.86 5.44
C ASP A 25 -2.67 -21.89 6.51
N ARG A 26 -1.55 -21.16 6.32
CA ARG A 26 -0.42 -21.14 7.28
C ARG A 26 -0.42 -19.94 8.21
N VAL A 27 -1.12 -18.86 7.88
CA VAL A 27 -1.11 -17.59 8.64
C VAL A 27 -2.37 -17.42 9.50
N ILE A 28 -3.53 -17.93 9.07
CA ILE A 28 -4.79 -17.82 9.86
C ILE A 28 -4.92 -18.94 10.91
N ILE A 29 -4.29 -20.11 10.72
CA ILE A 29 -4.46 -21.32 11.55
C ILE A 29 -3.36 -21.51 12.63
N ALA A 30 -2.38 -20.61 12.74
CA ALA A 30 -1.42 -20.65 13.86
C ALA A 30 -2.02 -20.00 15.12
N ASP A 31 -2.19 -20.83 16.16
CA ASP A 31 -2.81 -20.55 17.47
C ASP A 31 -2.46 -19.16 18.06
N PRO A 32 -3.45 -18.31 18.39
CA PRO A 32 -3.18 -17.02 19.02
C PRO A 32 -2.71 -17.23 20.47
N GLY A 33 -1.39 -17.17 20.67
CA GLY A 33 -0.80 -17.06 22.01
C GLY A 33 -1.41 -15.90 22.81
N PRO A 34 -1.41 -15.96 24.16
CA PRO A 34 -2.28 -15.13 24.99
C PRO A 34 -1.98 -13.64 24.80
N GLY A 35 -2.95 -12.94 24.22
CA GLY A 35 -2.90 -11.52 23.91
C GLY A 35 -2.65 -10.68 25.17
N ARG A 36 -1.50 -10.00 25.18
CA ARG A 36 -1.19 -9.00 26.20
C ARG A 36 -1.87 -7.70 25.78
N ARG A 37 -2.99 -7.39 26.44
CA ARG A 37 -3.56 -6.03 26.43
C ARG A 37 -2.63 -5.11 27.22
N THR A 38 -1.89 -4.26 26.53
CA THR A 38 -1.30 -3.03 27.09
C THR A 38 -2.03 -1.88 26.39
N GLY A 39 -3.01 -1.24 27.01
CA GLY A 39 -2.78 -0.37 28.15
C GLY A 39 -2.55 1.05 27.63
N ARG A 40 -3.64 1.72 27.23
CA ARG A 40 -3.65 3.15 26.86
C ARG A 40 -3.36 3.96 28.12
N SER A 41 -2.27 4.72 28.14
CA SER A 41 -2.14 5.90 29.00
C SER A 41 -1.09 6.90 28.51
N ALA A 42 -1.58 8.12 28.32
CA ALA A 42 -0.97 9.42 28.63
C ALA A 42 0.40 9.78 28.04
N GLY A 43 0.37 10.84 27.22
CA GLY A 43 1.53 11.68 26.95
C GLY A 43 1.42 12.47 25.66
N GLN A 44 0.34 13.24 25.45
CA GLN A 44 0.28 14.14 24.30
C GLN A 44 1.22 15.33 24.56
N THR A 45 2.46 15.15 24.13
CA THR A 45 3.42 16.24 23.91
C THR A 45 3.07 16.83 22.54
N PRO A 46 3.03 18.16 22.34
CA PRO A 46 2.75 18.73 21.02
C PRO A 46 3.99 18.54 20.13
N GLY A 47 4.13 17.33 19.59
CA GLY A 47 5.14 16.98 18.61
C GLY A 47 4.63 17.39 17.23
N MET A 48 5.16 18.50 16.71
CA MET A 48 5.16 18.94 15.31
C MET A 48 4.15 18.20 14.39
N SER A 49 2.88 18.58 14.49
CA SER A 49 1.83 18.10 13.59
C SER A 49 2.10 18.65 12.19
N MET A 50 2.24 17.77 11.21
CA MET A 50 2.44 18.15 9.80
C MET A 50 1.25 19.02 9.34
N THR A 51 1.55 20.20 8.80
CA THR A 51 0.55 21.15 8.29
C THR A 51 0.07 20.74 6.90
N ASP A 52 -1.08 21.26 6.46
CA ASP A 52 -1.60 20.98 5.11
C ASP A 52 -0.64 21.49 4.04
N GLU A 53 -0.04 22.67 4.27
CA GLU A 53 0.98 23.24 3.40
C GLU A 53 2.20 22.31 3.25
N GLU A 54 2.64 21.67 4.34
CA GLU A 54 3.73 20.69 4.29
C GLU A 54 3.33 19.39 3.59
N ILE A 55 2.10 18.91 3.79
CA ILE A 55 1.55 17.75 3.04
C ILE A 55 1.64 18.04 1.54
N HIS A 56 1.09 19.17 1.10
CA HIS A 56 1.08 19.54 -0.31
C HIS A 56 2.48 19.78 -0.88
N ARG A 57 3.37 20.41 -0.12
CA ARG A 57 4.75 20.63 -0.55
C ARG A 57 5.46 19.29 -0.80
N LEU A 58 5.31 18.32 0.10
CA LEU A 58 5.98 17.04 -0.07
C LEU A 58 5.32 16.16 -1.14
N LEU A 59 3.99 16.20 -1.27
CA LEU A 59 3.29 15.48 -2.33
C LEU A 59 3.66 16.01 -3.72
N SER A 60 3.88 17.32 -3.88
CA SER A 60 4.29 17.90 -5.17
C SER A 60 5.73 17.55 -5.58
N GLU A 61 6.57 17.09 -4.65
CA GLU A 61 7.89 16.54 -4.95
C GLU A 61 7.79 15.11 -5.53
N CYS A 62 6.71 14.38 -5.20
CA CYS A 62 6.51 12.99 -5.61
C CYS A 62 5.57 12.86 -6.83
N LEU A 63 4.53 13.68 -6.90
CA LEU A 63 3.43 13.54 -7.85
C LEU A 63 3.13 14.88 -8.57
N PRO A 64 2.79 14.82 -9.87
CA PRO A 64 2.25 15.97 -10.56
C PRO A 64 0.84 16.30 -10.06
N VAL A 65 0.45 17.57 -10.21
CA VAL A 65 -0.92 18.03 -9.91
C VAL A 65 -1.88 17.36 -10.88
N ARG A 66 -3.03 16.95 -10.36
CA ARG A 66 -4.08 16.29 -11.15
C ARG A 66 -4.59 17.21 -12.26
N ASP A 67 -4.60 16.70 -13.48
CA ASP A 67 -5.36 17.30 -14.57
C ASP A 67 -6.86 16.99 -14.37
N PRO A 68 -7.74 17.99 -14.18
CA PRO A 68 -9.17 17.75 -14.00
C PRO A 68 -9.86 17.16 -15.26
N ASP A 69 -9.26 17.35 -16.43
CA ASP A 69 -9.77 16.86 -17.71
C ASP A 69 -9.24 15.44 -18.03
N ALA A 70 -8.27 14.93 -17.27
CA ALA A 70 -7.77 13.58 -17.44
C ALA A 70 -8.84 12.53 -17.07
N PRO A 71 -8.95 11.43 -17.84
CA PRO A 71 -9.91 10.39 -17.55
C PRO A 71 -9.60 9.73 -16.20
N SER A 72 -10.59 9.71 -15.31
CA SER A 72 -10.49 8.97 -14.05
C SER A 72 -10.64 7.48 -14.32
N THR A 73 -9.67 6.68 -13.88
CA THR A 73 -9.77 5.22 -13.90
C THR A 73 -10.62 4.78 -12.72
N VAL A 74 -11.85 4.34 -12.98
CA VAL A 74 -12.75 3.79 -11.97
C VAL A 74 -12.67 2.27 -12.02
N LEU A 75 -12.35 1.64 -10.87
CA LEU A 75 -12.49 0.20 -10.63
C LEU A 75 -11.76 -0.73 -11.62
N GLY A 76 -10.47 -0.53 -11.87
CA GLY A 76 -9.70 -1.49 -12.70
C GLY A 76 -10.02 -1.44 -14.20
N ALA A 77 -10.94 -0.56 -14.64
CA ALA A 77 -11.33 -0.44 -16.05
C ALA A 77 -10.35 0.43 -16.88
N GLY A 78 -9.24 0.86 -16.27
CA GLY A 78 -8.34 1.86 -16.84
C GLY A 78 -7.22 1.29 -17.72
N SER A 79 -6.60 0.18 -17.31
CA SER A 79 -5.43 -0.40 -17.98
C SER A 79 -4.98 -1.73 -17.35
N ASP A 80 -4.57 -2.70 -18.18
CA ASP A 80 -3.86 -3.92 -17.71
C ASP A 80 -2.38 -3.64 -17.32
N ASP A 81 -1.92 -2.39 -17.43
CA ASP A 81 -0.55 -2.00 -17.07
C ASP A 81 -0.37 -1.88 -15.54
N LEU A 82 0.00 -3.00 -14.92
CA LEU A 82 0.38 -3.07 -13.51
C LEU A 82 1.56 -2.13 -13.16
N GLY A 83 2.39 -1.76 -14.13
CA GLY A 83 3.57 -0.94 -13.93
C GLY A 83 3.26 0.49 -13.51
N VAL A 84 2.12 1.05 -13.91
CA VAL A 84 1.70 2.40 -13.50
C VAL A 84 1.42 2.43 -11.99
N GLY A 85 0.58 1.52 -11.49
CA GLY A 85 0.28 1.41 -10.07
C GLY A 85 1.52 1.11 -9.22
N ARG A 86 2.43 0.25 -9.72
CA ARG A 86 3.68 -0.05 -9.01
C ARG A 86 4.57 1.18 -8.86
N ARG A 87 4.85 1.91 -9.95
CA ARG A 87 5.69 3.12 -9.89
C ARG A 87 5.10 4.18 -8.97
N TYR A 88 3.77 4.28 -8.95
CA TYR A 88 3.06 5.17 -8.04
C TYR A 88 3.27 4.79 -6.56
N LEU A 89 3.12 3.51 -6.22
CA LEU A 89 3.38 3.02 -4.86
C LEU A 89 4.87 3.17 -4.47
N GLU A 90 5.80 2.81 -5.36
CA GLU A 90 7.25 2.96 -5.16
C GLU A 90 7.63 4.43 -4.90
N ALA A 91 7.03 5.40 -5.60
CA ALA A 91 7.31 6.82 -5.41
C ALA A 91 6.80 7.36 -4.05
N LEU A 92 5.78 6.71 -3.47
CA LEU A 92 5.09 7.21 -2.29
C LEU A 92 5.44 6.47 -1.00
N VAL A 93 6.03 5.28 -1.09
CA VAL A 93 6.29 4.41 0.08
C VAL A 93 7.28 5.00 1.08
N ASP A 94 8.32 5.69 0.60
CA ASP A 94 9.32 6.31 1.50
C ASP A 94 8.72 7.46 2.30
N GLY A 95 7.76 8.14 1.70
CA GLY A 95 6.95 9.14 2.36
C GLY A 95 5.70 8.57 3.02
N GLY A 96 5.47 7.25 3.04
CA GLY A 96 4.31 6.59 3.63
C GLY A 96 2.94 7.19 3.33
N TRP A 97 2.74 7.74 2.13
CA TRP A 97 1.52 8.47 1.78
C TRP A 97 0.32 7.56 1.56
N MET A 98 0.55 6.34 1.07
CA MET A 98 -0.52 5.38 0.74
C MET A 98 -0.98 4.53 1.91
N VAL A 99 -0.15 4.42 2.96
CA VAL A 99 -0.46 3.69 4.19
C VAL A 99 -0.09 4.54 5.41
N PRO A 100 -0.66 5.76 5.55
CA PRO A 100 -0.18 6.76 6.51
C PRO A 100 -0.27 6.28 7.96
N THR A 101 -1.24 5.44 8.30
CA THR A 101 -1.44 4.90 9.64
C THR A 101 -0.51 3.74 10.00
N TRP A 102 0.22 3.18 9.03
CA TRP A 102 1.15 2.09 9.29
C TRP A 102 2.42 2.60 9.97
N PRO A 103 3.14 1.73 10.71
CA PRO A 103 4.45 2.07 11.24
C PRO A 103 5.44 2.49 10.17
N VAL A 104 6.32 3.46 10.50
CA VAL A 104 7.38 3.91 9.58
C VAL A 104 8.27 2.75 9.12
N ALA A 105 8.52 1.78 9.99
CA ALA A 105 9.30 0.57 9.67
C ALA A 105 8.71 -0.26 8.52
N HIS A 106 7.42 -0.09 8.23
CA HIS A 106 6.69 -0.81 7.20
C HIS A 106 6.28 0.07 6.01
N GLY A 107 6.84 1.28 5.90
CA GLY A 107 6.53 2.22 4.83
C GLY A 107 5.32 3.10 5.08
N GLY A 108 4.88 3.25 6.34
CA GLY A 108 3.86 4.23 6.73
C GLY A 108 4.44 5.47 7.39
N ARG A 109 3.59 6.23 8.09
CA ARG A 109 3.96 7.49 8.77
C ARG A 109 3.68 7.49 10.27
N ASP A 110 3.17 6.40 10.84
CA ASP A 110 2.61 6.37 12.19
C ASP A 110 1.57 7.50 12.41
N ALA A 111 0.84 7.86 11.35
CA ALA A 111 -0.14 8.94 11.39
C ALA A 111 -1.36 8.54 12.22
N ASP A 112 -1.88 9.49 12.99
CA ASP A 112 -3.20 9.35 13.59
C ASP A 112 -4.31 9.50 12.53
N ALA A 113 -5.56 9.32 12.96
CA ALA A 113 -6.71 9.38 12.06
C ALA A 113 -6.92 10.76 11.43
N ASP A 114 -6.55 11.85 12.12
CA ASP A 114 -6.69 13.21 11.60
C ASP A 114 -5.68 13.45 10.47
N LEU A 115 -4.41 13.16 10.73
CA LEU A 115 -3.36 13.31 9.72
C LEU A 115 -3.59 12.37 8.53
N ALA A 116 -4.01 11.13 8.76
CA ALA A 116 -4.34 10.20 7.67
C ALA A 116 -5.50 10.73 6.79
N SER A 117 -6.52 11.33 7.40
CA SER A 117 -7.65 11.95 6.68
C SER A 117 -7.20 13.16 5.84
N ARG A 118 -6.34 14.02 6.39
CA ARG A 118 -5.78 15.18 5.70
C ARG A 118 -4.87 14.76 4.53
N ILE A 119 -4.05 13.74 4.71
CA ILE A 119 -3.24 13.13 3.63
C ILE A 119 -4.14 12.58 2.52
N GLY A 120 -5.19 11.82 2.88
CA GLY A 120 -6.13 11.28 1.91
C GLY A 120 -6.86 12.36 1.11
N THR A 121 -7.19 13.48 1.76
CA THR A 121 -7.78 14.65 1.10
C THR A 121 -6.79 15.29 0.13
N ALA A 122 -5.55 15.56 0.57
CA ALA A 122 -4.52 16.19 -0.25
C ALA A 122 -4.11 15.33 -1.46
N LEU A 123 -4.05 14.00 -1.31
CA LEU A 123 -3.78 13.08 -2.43
C LEU A 123 -4.79 13.22 -3.58
N GLY A 124 -6.03 13.66 -3.30
CA GLY A 124 -7.05 13.89 -4.32
C GLY A 124 -6.74 15.02 -5.32
N ASP A 125 -5.79 15.89 -4.97
CA ASP A 125 -5.34 17.02 -5.80
C ASP A 125 -4.17 16.66 -6.73
N TYR A 126 -3.61 15.45 -6.61
CA TYR A 126 -2.48 14.96 -7.41
C TYR A 126 -2.92 13.84 -8.34
N GLU A 127 -2.12 13.57 -9.39
CA GLU A 127 -2.39 12.45 -10.27
C GLU A 127 -2.35 11.13 -9.49
N GLY A 128 -3.41 10.34 -9.62
CA GLY A 128 -3.50 9.00 -9.06
C GLY A 128 -3.12 7.92 -10.07
N ALA A 129 -3.03 6.68 -9.58
CA ALA A 129 -2.86 5.50 -10.42
C ALA A 129 -3.99 4.49 -10.17
N ASP A 130 -4.22 3.59 -11.13
CA ASP A 130 -5.08 2.43 -10.91
C ASP A 130 -4.39 1.46 -9.96
N LEU A 131 -4.97 1.34 -8.76
CA LEU A 131 -4.46 0.47 -7.69
C LEU A 131 -5.32 -0.77 -7.49
N TYR A 132 -6.26 -1.06 -8.38
CA TYR A 132 -7.14 -2.23 -8.25
C TYR A 132 -6.37 -3.54 -7.94
N PRO A 133 -5.28 -3.87 -8.66
CA PRO A 133 -4.48 -5.08 -8.36
C PRO A 133 -3.81 -5.04 -6.97
N TYR A 134 -3.52 -3.87 -6.43
CA TYR A 134 -2.79 -3.69 -5.17
C TYR A 134 -3.72 -3.55 -3.96
N GLY A 135 -5.01 -3.32 -4.20
CA GLY A 135 -6.00 -3.02 -3.15
C GLY A 135 -6.16 -4.12 -2.11
N VAL A 136 -6.13 -5.41 -2.51
CA VAL A 136 -6.22 -6.53 -1.56
C VAL A 136 -5.05 -6.50 -0.57
N GLY A 137 -3.83 -6.26 -1.07
CA GLY A 137 -2.65 -6.14 -0.22
C GLY A 137 -2.77 -4.98 0.76
N LEU A 138 -3.07 -3.79 0.25
CA LEU A 138 -3.10 -2.54 1.02
C LEU A 138 -4.25 -2.50 2.04
N SER A 139 -5.45 -2.92 1.64
CA SER A 139 -6.67 -2.71 2.44
C SER A 139 -7.11 -3.93 3.26
N LEU A 140 -6.64 -5.14 2.93
CA LEU A 140 -7.05 -6.37 3.63
C LEU A 140 -5.87 -7.09 4.29
N VAL A 141 -4.86 -7.46 3.50
CA VAL A 141 -3.75 -8.29 3.99
C VAL A 141 -2.84 -7.52 4.96
N GLY A 142 -2.49 -6.27 4.60
CA GLY A 142 -1.64 -5.41 5.43
C GLY A 142 -2.18 -5.18 6.85
N PRO A 143 -3.44 -4.74 7.02
CA PRO A 143 -4.04 -4.58 8.35
C PRO A 143 -4.04 -5.87 9.19
N VAL A 144 -4.33 -7.02 8.58
CA VAL A 144 -4.30 -8.32 9.29
C VAL A 144 -2.88 -8.66 9.74
N LEU A 145 -1.88 -8.43 8.89
CA LEU A 145 -0.47 -8.66 9.22
C LEU A 145 0.02 -7.72 10.34
N LEU A 146 -0.41 -6.47 10.35
CA LEU A 146 -0.08 -5.52 11.43
C LEU A 146 -0.68 -5.94 12.76
N GLU A 147 -1.94 -6.41 12.76
CA GLU A 147 -2.63 -6.80 13.99
C GLU A 147 -2.17 -8.17 14.51
N ARG A 148 -1.92 -9.13 13.62
CA ARG A 148 -1.79 -10.56 13.97
C ARG A 148 -0.53 -11.23 13.46
N GLY A 149 0.21 -10.60 12.55
CA GLY A 149 1.41 -11.19 11.96
C GLY A 149 2.56 -11.26 12.95
N THR A 150 3.41 -12.28 12.83
CA THR A 150 4.67 -12.33 13.58
C THR A 150 5.63 -11.24 13.09
N PRO A 151 6.64 -10.84 13.88
CA PRO A 151 7.63 -9.85 13.45
C PRO A 151 8.31 -10.20 12.11
N GLU A 152 8.56 -11.48 11.86
CA GLU A 152 9.15 -11.98 10.61
C GLU A 152 8.19 -11.81 9.43
N GLN A 153 6.90 -12.10 9.63
CA GLN A 153 5.87 -11.91 8.61
C GLN A 153 5.68 -10.42 8.28
N GLN A 154 5.59 -9.58 9.31
CA GLN A 154 5.48 -8.13 9.14
C GLN A 154 6.67 -7.57 8.35
N THR A 155 7.89 -7.95 8.73
CA THR A 155 9.13 -7.53 8.05
C THR A 155 9.19 -8.00 6.60
N ARG A 156 8.75 -9.24 6.32
CA ARG A 156 8.80 -9.81 4.97
C ARG A 156 7.78 -9.18 4.01
N TRP A 157 6.57 -8.89 4.49
CA TRP A 157 5.43 -8.64 3.61
C TRP A 157 4.99 -7.19 3.57
N LEU A 158 4.96 -6.48 4.70
CA LEU A 158 4.30 -5.18 4.77
C LEU A 158 4.97 -4.14 3.86
N ARG A 159 6.31 -4.08 3.85
CA ARG A 159 7.03 -3.14 2.98
C ARG A 159 6.78 -3.43 1.50
N ALA A 160 6.78 -4.71 1.12
CA ALA A 160 6.55 -5.15 -0.25
C ALA A 160 5.10 -4.90 -0.72
N ILE A 161 4.14 -4.93 0.21
CA ILE A 161 2.76 -4.52 -0.05
C ILE A 161 2.69 -3.00 -0.24
N ALA A 162 3.36 -2.23 0.62
CA ALA A 162 3.32 -0.77 0.60
C ALA A 162 3.99 -0.16 -0.65
N ASP A 163 5.05 -0.78 -1.17
CA ASP A 163 5.73 -0.34 -2.40
C ASP A 163 5.17 -0.97 -3.70
N GLY A 164 4.20 -1.89 -3.60
CA GLY A 164 3.59 -2.54 -4.76
C GLY A 164 4.47 -3.61 -5.43
N SER A 165 5.57 -4.05 -4.81
CA SER A 165 6.32 -5.21 -5.31
C SER A 165 5.58 -6.53 -5.10
N GLU A 166 4.64 -6.58 -4.15
CA GLU A 166 3.76 -7.71 -3.88
C GLU A 166 2.31 -7.42 -4.26
N ILE A 167 1.70 -8.31 -5.03
CA ILE A 167 0.29 -8.25 -5.46
C ILE A 167 -0.46 -9.42 -4.84
N TRP A 168 -1.64 -9.15 -4.32
CA TRP A 168 -2.50 -10.13 -3.66
C TRP A 168 -3.83 -10.23 -4.41
N CYS A 169 -4.38 -11.43 -4.50
CA CYS A 169 -5.69 -11.72 -5.10
C CYS A 169 -6.62 -12.31 -4.03
N GLN A 170 -7.93 -12.22 -4.24
CA GLN A 170 -8.97 -12.90 -3.46
C GLN A 170 -10.01 -13.53 -4.38
#